data_AF-A0A7J4U2Z2-F1
#
_entry.id   AF-A0A7J4U2Z2-F1
#
_cell.length_a   1.000
_cell.length_b   1.000
_cell.length_c   1.000
_cell.angle_alpha   90.00
_cell.angle_beta   90.00
_cell.angle_gamma   90.00
#
_symmetry.space_group_name_H-M   'P 1'
#
loop_
_entity.id
_entity.type
_entity.pdbx_description
1 polymer ?
#
loop_
_entity_poly.entity_id
_entity_poly.type
_entity_poly.pdbx_seq_one_letter_code
_entity_poly.pdbx_strand_id
1 'polypeptide(L)'
;MGRRRRKGAEAEAPAPPPLPGLPPLPAPGVLPPAPLPDAPALPELPPAAPLPAPEAPPVAPAPEAPAPDDSDAYSEMWAKRTEKPLQQVYGHIDRLTNKEAGSLLDRYADRFGHELDREIIVLRKQMHDDRLAEVREAPTVELLDAEVAGPAPTEDRLTLVENRLRELKPQYEAAKAAGDAAMLDALRPELRALMEERRALRGTPPVAAPVAAPVAAQVAESVVDEFSSFVNIVDNLLGTALPEDTVNAFLASPEFALYERVGTNPTAAGHDDRVAFFAMVDGLLEDMPDEAITAFLASPEFQLYSRVGERYS
;
A
#
# COMPACT_ATOMS: atom_id res chain seq x y z
N MET A 1 -21.32 -20.98 -77.40
CA MET A 1 -21.13 -20.32 -76.09
C MET A 1 -22.34 -20.60 -75.19
N GLY A 2 -22.23 -21.61 -74.31
CA GLY A 2 -23.02 -21.72 -73.07
C GLY A 2 -22.12 -21.28 -71.90
N ARG A 3 -22.55 -21.12 -70.64
CA ARG A 3 -23.74 -21.60 -69.93
C ARG A 3 -23.99 -20.69 -68.70
N ARG A 4 -25.28 -20.44 -68.42
CA ARG A 4 -26.00 -20.56 -67.13
C ARG A 4 -25.63 -19.67 -65.94
N ARG A 5 -26.60 -18.81 -65.55
CA ARG A 5 -26.91 -18.43 -64.15
C ARG A 5 -28.28 -19.01 -63.75
N ARG A 6 -28.40 -19.56 -62.54
CA ARG A 6 -29.62 -19.84 -61.74
C ARG A 6 -29.23 -19.59 -60.27
N LYS A 7 -29.91 -18.78 -59.45
CA LYS A 7 -31.31 -18.74 -58.94
C LYS A 7 -31.57 -19.75 -57.80
N GLY A 8 -32.06 -19.20 -56.67
CA GLY A 8 -32.79 -19.86 -55.58
C GLY A 8 -31.91 -20.19 -54.37
N ALA A 9 -32.33 -20.16 -53.11
CA ALA A 9 -33.54 -19.73 -52.39
C ALA A 9 -33.23 -19.99 -50.89
N GLU A 10 -33.91 -19.29 -49.98
CA GLU A 10 -33.95 -19.57 -48.53
C GLU A 10 -34.25 -21.05 -48.22
N ALA A 11 -33.56 -21.61 -47.23
CA ALA A 11 -33.98 -22.80 -46.50
C ALA A 11 -33.30 -22.85 -45.12
N GLU A 12 -34.03 -22.32 -44.14
CA GLU A 12 -34.28 -22.91 -42.82
C GLU A 12 -33.50 -24.18 -42.48
N ALA A 13 -32.68 -24.11 -41.43
CA ALA A 13 -31.89 -25.23 -40.91
C ALA A 13 -32.81 -26.27 -40.25
N PRO A 14 -32.66 -27.58 -40.53
CA PRO A 14 -33.43 -28.61 -39.86
C PRO A 14 -32.88 -28.89 -38.45
N ALA A 15 -33.79 -28.97 -37.48
CA ALA A 15 -33.53 -29.42 -36.11
C ALA A 15 -33.06 -30.89 -36.07
N PRO A 16 -32.26 -31.28 -35.06
CA PRO A 16 -31.75 -32.65 -34.92
C PRO A 16 -32.88 -33.65 -34.57
N PRO A 17 -32.74 -34.94 -34.94
CA PRO A 17 -33.78 -35.95 -34.74
C PRO A 17 -33.95 -36.35 -33.26
N PRO A 18 -35.13 -36.84 -32.84
CA PRO A 18 -35.37 -37.29 -31.47
C PRO A 18 -34.65 -38.62 -31.19
N LEU A 19 -34.03 -38.71 -30.02
CA LEU A 19 -33.34 -39.91 -29.55
C LEU A 19 -34.34 -41.04 -29.22
N PRO A 20 -34.06 -42.29 -29.60
CA PRO A 20 -34.89 -43.44 -29.25
C PRO A 20 -34.78 -43.75 -27.75
N GLY A 21 -35.93 -44.05 -27.12
CA GLY A 21 -36.07 -44.31 -25.69
C GLY A 21 -35.28 -45.53 -25.22
N LEU A 22 -34.45 -45.31 -24.19
CA LEU A 22 -33.79 -46.37 -23.42
C LEU A 22 -34.79 -46.99 -22.43
N PRO A 23 -34.79 -48.32 -22.23
CA PRO A 23 -35.61 -48.97 -21.22
C PRO A 23 -35.14 -48.59 -19.79
N PRO A 24 -36.04 -48.63 -18.78
CA PRO A 24 -35.65 -48.31 -17.41
C PRO A 24 -34.68 -49.36 -16.86
N LEU A 25 -33.60 -48.89 -16.24
CA LEU A 25 -32.65 -49.72 -15.50
C LEU A 25 -33.36 -50.38 -14.29
N PRO A 26 -33.10 -51.67 -14.00
CA PRO A 26 -33.65 -52.33 -12.83
C PRO A 26 -33.01 -51.76 -11.56
N ALA A 27 -33.81 -51.59 -10.51
CA ALA A 27 -33.33 -51.19 -9.19
C ALA A 27 -32.24 -52.15 -8.68
N PRO A 28 -31.16 -51.66 -8.03
CA PRO A 28 -30.15 -52.54 -7.46
C PRO A 28 -30.76 -53.32 -6.30
N GLY A 29 -30.93 -54.63 -6.53
CA GLY A 29 -31.22 -55.59 -5.48
C GLY A 29 -30.06 -55.66 -4.49
N VAL A 30 -30.40 -55.64 -3.20
CA VAL A 30 -29.47 -55.87 -2.09
C VAL A 30 -28.96 -57.31 -2.20
N LEU A 31 -27.68 -57.48 -2.52
CA LEU A 31 -26.98 -58.75 -2.35
C LEU A 31 -26.33 -58.78 -0.96
N PRO A 32 -26.38 -59.91 -0.24
CA PRO A 32 -25.76 -60.04 1.08
C PRO A 32 -24.22 -60.02 0.97
N PRO A 33 -23.51 -59.57 2.02
CA PRO A 33 -22.04 -59.52 2.00
C PRO A 33 -21.46 -60.93 2.05
N ALA A 34 -20.44 -61.17 1.23
CA ALA A 34 -19.62 -62.39 1.27
C ALA A 34 -18.74 -62.41 2.54
N PRO A 35 -18.41 -63.59 3.11
CA PRO A 35 -17.62 -63.69 4.32
C PRO A 35 -16.14 -63.43 4.03
N LEU A 36 -15.49 -62.62 4.89
CA LEU A 36 -14.05 -62.39 4.90
C LEU A 36 -13.33 -63.56 5.62
N PRO A 37 -12.11 -63.95 5.19
CA PRO A 37 -11.31 -64.94 5.91
C PRO A 37 -10.64 -64.35 7.16
N ASP A 38 -10.54 -65.17 8.22
CA ASP A 38 -9.93 -64.84 9.50
C ASP A 38 -8.44 -64.49 9.38
N ALA A 39 -8.04 -63.35 9.96
CA ALA A 39 -6.65 -62.96 10.15
C ALA A 39 -6.07 -63.60 11.42
N PRO A 40 -4.78 -64.01 11.45
CA PRO A 40 -4.18 -64.62 12.62
C PRO A 40 -3.99 -63.60 13.77
N ALA A 41 -4.28 -64.04 14.99
CA ALA A 41 -4.16 -63.23 16.21
C ALA A 41 -2.71 -62.83 16.51
N LEU A 42 -2.48 -61.55 16.78
CA LEU A 42 -1.22 -61.01 17.30
C LEU A 42 -1.14 -61.25 18.83
N PRO A 43 0.08 -61.42 19.39
CA PRO A 43 0.26 -61.70 20.82
C PRO A 43 -0.11 -60.52 21.73
N GLU A 44 -0.70 -60.83 22.89
CA GLU A 44 -1.17 -59.89 23.90
C GLU A 44 -0.03 -59.09 24.56
N LEU A 45 -0.20 -57.77 24.64
CA LEU A 45 0.65 -56.86 25.42
C LEU A 45 0.18 -56.80 26.89
N PRO A 46 1.09 -56.55 27.86
CA PRO A 46 0.76 -56.52 29.29
C PRO A 46 -0.19 -55.36 29.65
N PRO A 47 -0.91 -55.46 30.79
CA PRO A 47 -1.95 -54.50 31.15
C PRO A 47 -1.38 -53.10 31.43
N ALA A 48 -1.99 -52.10 30.79
CA ALA A 48 -1.69 -50.69 31.00
C ALA A 48 -2.04 -50.24 32.43
N ALA A 49 -1.17 -49.42 33.02
CA ALA A 49 -1.43 -48.71 34.28
C ALA A 49 -2.66 -47.79 34.15
N PRO A 50 -3.43 -47.57 35.23
CA PRO A 50 -4.63 -46.74 35.17
C PRO A 50 -4.28 -45.29 34.84
N LEU A 51 -4.83 -44.79 33.73
CA LEU A 51 -4.84 -43.36 33.40
C LEU A 51 -5.66 -42.59 34.44
N PRO A 52 -5.29 -41.34 34.78
CA PRO A 52 -6.09 -40.48 35.64
C PRO A 52 -7.44 -40.19 34.98
N ALA A 53 -8.50 -40.11 35.79
CA ALA A 53 -9.86 -39.84 35.35
C ALA A 53 -9.95 -38.51 34.57
N PRO A 54 -10.80 -38.41 33.54
CA PRO A 54 -11.00 -37.16 32.82
C PRO A 54 -11.67 -36.13 33.73
N GLU A 55 -10.99 -35.00 33.89
CA GLU A 55 -11.57 -33.77 34.42
C GLU A 55 -12.73 -33.34 33.51
N ALA A 56 -13.81 -32.84 34.12
CA ALA A 56 -15.01 -32.41 33.41
C ALA A 56 -14.66 -31.40 32.31
N PRO A 57 -15.38 -31.40 31.16
CA PRO A 57 -15.12 -30.43 30.11
C PRO A 57 -15.29 -29.02 30.66
N PRO A 58 -14.37 -28.08 30.37
CA PRO A 58 -14.58 -26.70 30.72
C PRO A 58 -15.84 -26.20 30.01
N VAL A 59 -16.60 -25.39 30.72
CA VAL A 59 -17.72 -24.60 30.19
C VAL A 59 -17.31 -23.99 28.85
N ALA A 60 -18.14 -24.18 27.83
CA ALA A 60 -17.92 -23.63 26.50
C ALA A 60 -17.55 -22.14 26.58
N PRO A 61 -16.45 -21.70 25.95
CA PRO A 61 -16.23 -20.27 25.80
C PRO A 61 -17.35 -19.70 24.93
N ALA A 62 -17.84 -18.53 25.35
CA ALA A 62 -18.66 -17.63 24.54
C ALA A 62 -18.04 -17.45 23.14
N PRO A 63 -18.83 -17.11 22.09
CA PRO A 63 -18.39 -17.14 20.70
C PRO A 63 -17.03 -16.45 20.55
N GLU A 64 -16.04 -17.27 20.25
CA GLU A 64 -14.68 -16.86 20.01
C GLU A 64 -14.69 -15.90 18.81
N ALA A 65 -13.97 -14.79 18.95
CA ALA A 65 -13.75 -13.82 17.89
C ALA A 65 -13.29 -14.53 16.61
N PRO A 66 -13.57 -13.97 15.41
CA PRO A 66 -13.10 -14.55 14.15
C PRO A 66 -11.60 -14.83 14.27
N ALA A 67 -11.20 -16.06 13.89
CA ALA A 67 -9.80 -16.41 13.74
C ALA A 67 -9.09 -15.31 12.93
N PRO A 68 -7.84 -14.94 13.26
CA PRO A 68 -7.09 -14.01 12.42
C PRO A 68 -7.07 -14.56 11.00
N ASP A 69 -7.35 -13.68 10.04
CA ASP A 69 -7.40 -13.98 8.62
C ASP A 69 -5.99 -14.44 8.16
N ASP A 70 -5.68 -15.74 8.28
CA ASP A 70 -4.45 -16.34 7.75
C ASP A 70 -4.34 -16.20 6.21
N SER A 71 -5.40 -15.70 5.57
CA SER A 71 -5.44 -15.33 4.16
C SER A 71 -4.36 -14.30 3.83
N ASP A 72 -4.06 -13.35 4.73
CA ASP A 72 -3.01 -12.37 4.55
C ASP A 72 -1.63 -13.03 4.58
N ALA A 73 -1.34 -13.86 5.59
CA ALA A 73 -0.07 -14.60 5.69
C ALA A 73 0.16 -15.56 4.51
N TYR A 74 -0.90 -16.22 4.04
CA TYR A 74 -0.83 -17.09 2.86
C TYR A 74 -0.64 -16.28 1.57
N SER A 75 -1.25 -15.10 1.45
CA SER A 75 -1.07 -14.21 0.32
C SER A 75 0.32 -13.58 0.28
N GLU A 76 0.89 -13.25 1.44
CA GLU A 76 2.24 -12.71 1.60
C GLU A 76 3.30 -13.71 1.10
N MET A 77 3.08 -15.01 1.27
CA MET A 77 3.98 -16.06 0.75
C MET A 77 4.09 -16.07 -0.78
N TRP A 78 3.07 -15.56 -1.48
CA TRP A 78 3.02 -15.46 -2.94
C TRP A 78 3.08 -14.02 -3.45
N ALA A 79 3.32 -13.05 -2.56
CA ALA A 79 3.54 -11.67 -2.93
C ALA A 79 4.71 -11.57 -3.92
N LYS A 80 4.64 -10.61 -4.85
CA LYS A 80 5.70 -10.36 -5.85
C LYS A 80 7.00 -9.96 -5.13
N ARG A 81 7.83 -10.95 -4.79
CA ARG A 81 9.16 -10.79 -4.19
C ARG A 81 10.18 -10.17 -5.13
N THR A 82 9.83 -9.97 -6.41
CA THR A 82 10.70 -9.38 -7.42
C THR A 82 9.99 -8.24 -8.14
N GLU A 83 10.56 -7.04 -8.08
CA GLU A 83 10.10 -5.87 -8.84
C GLU A 83 10.44 -5.96 -10.35
N LYS A 84 11.29 -6.93 -10.72
CA LYS A 84 11.70 -7.16 -12.10
C LYS A 84 10.50 -7.66 -12.93
N PRO A 85 10.32 -7.18 -14.17
CA PRO A 85 9.24 -7.65 -15.05
C PRO A 85 9.33 -9.17 -15.23
N LEU A 86 8.18 -9.83 -15.28
CA LEU A 86 8.06 -11.29 -15.32
C LEU A 86 8.92 -11.92 -16.45
N GLN A 87 9.02 -11.25 -17.59
CA GLN A 87 9.87 -11.66 -18.72
C GLN A 87 11.37 -11.74 -18.35
N GLN A 88 11.86 -10.82 -17.51
CA GLN A 88 13.24 -10.80 -17.05
C GLN A 88 13.52 -11.90 -16.03
N VAL A 89 12.52 -12.27 -15.23
CA VAL A 89 12.61 -13.40 -14.29
C VAL A 89 12.76 -14.70 -15.07
N TYR A 90 11.95 -14.93 -16.11
CA TYR A 90 12.07 -16.11 -16.99
C TYR A 90 13.45 -16.20 -17.65
N GLY A 91 13.94 -15.11 -18.24
CA GLY A 91 15.26 -15.09 -18.85
C GLY A 91 16.42 -15.27 -17.84
N HIS A 92 16.24 -14.86 -16.58
CA HIS A 92 17.23 -15.09 -15.53
C HIS A 92 17.27 -16.55 -15.10
N ILE A 93 16.10 -17.18 -14.92
CA ILE A 93 15.99 -18.60 -14.60
C ILE A 93 16.63 -19.43 -15.71
N ASP A 94 16.41 -19.10 -16.99
CA ASP A 94 16.99 -19.78 -18.15
C ASP A 94 18.53 -19.73 -18.17
N ARG A 95 19.13 -18.63 -17.70
CA ARG A 95 20.59 -18.51 -17.60
C ARG A 95 21.17 -19.33 -16.45
N LEU A 96 20.40 -19.43 -15.36
CA LEU A 96 20.80 -20.17 -14.17
C LEU A 96 20.67 -21.69 -14.38
N THR A 97 19.64 -22.11 -15.11
CA THR A 97 19.37 -23.53 -15.42
C THR A 97 19.89 -23.86 -16.80
N ASN A 98 21.17 -24.25 -16.86
CA ASN A 98 21.93 -24.82 -17.98
C ASN A 98 21.34 -24.60 -19.40
N LYS A 99 22.04 -23.79 -20.21
CA LYS A 99 21.60 -23.29 -21.54
C LYS A 99 21.23 -24.37 -22.57
N GLU A 100 21.56 -25.63 -22.30
CA GLU A 100 21.32 -26.77 -23.18
C GLU A 100 19.89 -27.31 -23.08
N ALA A 101 19.15 -26.96 -22.01
CA ALA A 101 17.84 -27.53 -21.71
C ALA A 101 16.63 -26.69 -22.21
N GLY A 102 16.84 -25.71 -23.09
CA GLY A 102 15.76 -24.85 -23.60
C GLY A 102 15.26 -23.80 -22.58
N SER A 103 14.22 -23.05 -22.95
CA SER A 103 13.60 -22.06 -22.04
C SER A 103 12.78 -22.74 -20.95
N LEU A 104 12.66 -22.12 -19.77
CA LEU A 104 11.83 -22.58 -18.66
C LEU A 104 10.39 -22.85 -19.11
N LEU A 105 9.85 -22.00 -19.97
CA LEU A 105 8.51 -22.17 -20.52
C LEU A 105 8.40 -23.42 -21.40
N ASP A 106 9.45 -23.73 -22.16
CA ASP A 106 9.54 -24.89 -23.04
C ASP A 106 9.67 -26.19 -22.23
N ARG A 107 10.52 -26.19 -21.18
CA ARG A 107 10.62 -27.31 -20.23
C ARG A 107 9.34 -27.55 -19.44
N TYR A 108 8.65 -26.47 -19.06
CA TYR A 108 7.36 -26.57 -18.38
C TYR A 108 6.30 -27.16 -19.31
N ALA A 109 6.28 -26.73 -20.57
CA ALA A 109 5.39 -27.28 -21.60
C ALA A 109 5.67 -28.77 -21.87
N ASP A 110 6.94 -29.19 -21.93
CA ASP A 110 7.34 -30.58 -22.19
C ASP A 110 7.01 -31.50 -20.99
N ARG A 111 7.08 -30.99 -19.75
CA ARG A 111 6.81 -31.77 -18.53
C ARG A 111 5.34 -31.79 -18.10
N PHE A 112 4.62 -30.70 -18.28
CA PHE A 112 3.26 -30.51 -17.74
C PHE A 112 2.20 -30.31 -18.84
N GLY A 113 2.59 -30.03 -20.08
CA GLY A 113 1.67 -29.64 -21.14
C GLY A 113 1.15 -28.20 -21.01
N HIS A 114 0.56 -27.66 -22.07
CA HIS A 114 -0.04 -26.31 -22.06
C HIS A 114 -1.47 -26.27 -21.48
N GLU A 115 -2.00 -27.41 -21.03
CA GLU A 115 -3.39 -27.55 -20.59
C GLU A 115 -3.59 -26.99 -19.18
N LEU A 116 -2.67 -27.28 -18.26
CA LEU A 116 -2.70 -26.80 -16.87
C LEU A 116 -2.69 -25.26 -16.77
N ASP A 117 -1.82 -24.58 -17.52
CA ASP A 117 -1.75 -23.12 -17.50
C ASP A 117 -3.02 -22.48 -18.08
N ARG A 118 -3.61 -23.09 -19.12
CA ARG A 118 -4.86 -22.59 -19.72
C ARG A 118 -6.04 -22.77 -18.77
N GLU A 119 -6.18 -23.95 -18.16
CA GLU A 119 -7.26 -24.24 -17.21
C GLU A 119 -7.15 -23.39 -15.94
N ILE A 120 -5.95 -23.22 -15.38
CA ILE A 120 -5.73 -22.37 -14.19
C ILE A 120 -6.03 -20.91 -14.49
N ILE A 121 -5.65 -20.39 -15.66
CA ILE A 121 -5.95 -19.00 -16.05
C ILE A 121 -7.47 -18.82 -16.24
N VAL A 122 -8.15 -19.78 -16.87
CA VAL A 122 -9.60 -19.73 -17.07
C VAL A 122 -10.32 -19.81 -15.73
N LEU A 123 -9.95 -20.73 -14.84
CA LEU A 123 -10.56 -20.87 -13.51
C LEU A 123 -10.30 -19.62 -12.65
N ARG A 124 -9.08 -19.08 -12.64
CA ARG A 124 -8.77 -17.85 -11.89
C ARG A 124 -9.51 -16.63 -12.44
N LYS A 125 -9.66 -16.55 -13.76
CA LYS A 125 -10.45 -15.49 -14.41
C LYS A 125 -11.93 -15.63 -14.05
N GLN A 126 -12.48 -16.84 -14.12
CA GLN A 126 -13.86 -17.14 -13.69
C GLN A 126 -14.07 -16.75 -12.22
N MET A 127 -13.21 -17.19 -11.31
CA MET A 127 -13.31 -16.83 -9.88
C MET A 127 -13.26 -15.31 -9.64
N HIS A 128 -12.46 -14.58 -10.43
CA HIS A 128 -12.40 -13.12 -10.34
C HIS A 128 -13.66 -12.47 -10.89
N ASP A 129 -14.16 -12.96 -12.03
CA ASP A 129 -15.39 -12.47 -12.66
C ASP A 129 -16.62 -12.77 -11.78
N ASP A 130 -16.68 -13.94 -11.13
CA ASP A 130 -17.74 -14.34 -10.19
C ASP A 130 -17.73 -13.46 -8.93
N ARG A 131 -16.54 -13.19 -8.34
CA ARG A 131 -16.42 -12.25 -7.22
C ARG A 131 -16.86 -10.84 -7.59
N LEU A 132 -16.52 -10.38 -8.79
CA LEU A 132 -16.98 -9.08 -9.29
C LEU A 132 -18.49 -9.06 -9.52
N ALA A 133 -19.06 -10.16 -10.03
CA ALA A 133 -20.50 -10.32 -10.20
C ALA A 133 -21.21 -10.30 -8.85
N GLU A 134 -20.70 -11.01 -7.84
CA GLU A 134 -21.25 -11.01 -6.47
C GLU A 134 -21.26 -9.61 -5.85
N VAL A 135 -20.16 -8.85 -5.98
CA VAL A 135 -20.09 -7.46 -5.49
C VAL A 135 -21.07 -6.55 -6.25
N ARG A 136 -21.30 -6.81 -7.54
CA ARG A 136 -22.21 -6.02 -8.38
C ARG A 136 -23.68 -6.38 -8.18
N GLU A 137 -23.98 -7.63 -7.93
CA GLU A 137 -25.33 -8.18 -7.73
C GLU A 137 -25.79 -8.07 -6.27
N ALA A 138 -24.87 -7.78 -5.34
CA ALA A 138 -25.20 -7.44 -3.97
C ALA A 138 -26.19 -6.25 -3.96
N PRO A 139 -27.38 -6.41 -3.36
CA PRO A 139 -28.38 -5.35 -3.32
C PRO A 139 -27.84 -4.19 -2.48
N THR A 140 -27.66 -3.03 -3.11
CA THR A 140 -27.28 -1.79 -2.42
C THR A 140 -28.39 -1.39 -1.45
N VAL A 141 -28.13 -1.48 -0.14
CA VAL A 141 -29.05 -1.00 0.89
C VAL A 141 -28.77 0.49 1.13
N GLU A 142 -29.61 1.35 0.56
CA GLU A 142 -29.65 2.78 0.91
C GLU A 142 -30.49 2.98 2.18
N LEU A 143 -29.90 3.59 3.20
CA LEU A 143 -30.61 3.99 4.42
C LEU A 143 -31.48 5.21 4.09
N LEU A 144 -32.79 4.99 3.97
CA LEU A 144 -33.79 6.04 3.78
C LEU A 144 -33.98 6.86 5.07
N ASP A 145 -33.32 8.01 5.17
CA ASP A 145 -33.86 9.15 5.92
C ASP A 145 -34.76 9.96 4.97
N ALA A 146 -35.97 10.28 5.43
CA ALA A 146 -37.06 10.81 4.63
C ALA A 146 -36.88 12.29 4.28
N GLU A 147 -36.74 12.63 3.00
CA GLU A 147 -37.39 13.78 2.34
C GLU A 147 -37.15 13.68 0.81
N VAL A 148 -38.19 13.32 0.04
CA VAL A 148 -38.16 13.36 -1.44
C VAL A 148 -38.90 14.62 -1.89
N ALA A 149 -38.18 15.58 -2.48
CA ALA A 149 -38.75 16.71 -3.19
C ALA A 149 -37.95 17.06 -4.46
N GLY A 150 -38.19 16.34 -5.57
CA GLY A 150 -37.75 16.67 -6.94
C GLY A 150 -36.23 16.67 -7.18
N PRO A 151 -35.75 16.62 -8.44
CA PRO A 151 -34.33 16.79 -8.74
C PRO A 151 -33.98 18.28 -8.64
N ALA A 152 -34.02 18.83 -7.43
CA ALA A 152 -33.11 19.92 -7.11
C ALA A 152 -31.69 19.36 -7.30
N PRO A 153 -30.71 20.15 -7.78
CA PRO A 153 -29.33 19.70 -7.69
C PRO A 153 -29.09 19.50 -6.21
N THR A 154 -28.99 18.25 -5.77
CA THR A 154 -28.26 17.93 -4.57
C THR A 154 -26.85 18.38 -4.90
N GLU A 155 -26.55 19.65 -4.64
CA GLU A 155 -25.25 20.23 -4.96
C GLU A 155 -24.21 19.28 -4.40
N ASP A 156 -23.34 18.77 -5.27
CA ASP A 156 -22.33 17.81 -4.86
C ASP A 156 -21.64 18.40 -3.63
N ARG A 157 -21.56 17.65 -2.54
CA ARG A 157 -21.07 18.18 -1.26
C ARG A 157 -19.71 18.87 -1.40
N LEU A 158 -18.89 18.42 -2.36
CA LEU A 158 -17.65 19.05 -2.78
C LEU A 158 -17.84 20.48 -3.34
N THR A 159 -18.84 20.70 -4.19
CA THR A 159 -19.17 22.01 -4.75
C THR A 159 -19.62 23.00 -3.69
N LEU A 160 -20.42 22.57 -2.71
CA LEU A 160 -20.84 23.39 -1.58
C LEU A 160 -19.63 23.83 -0.74
N VAL A 161 -18.74 22.88 -0.43
CA VAL A 161 -17.49 23.15 0.29
C VAL A 161 -16.57 24.09 -0.49
N GLU A 162 -16.44 23.92 -1.81
CA GLU A 162 -15.61 24.79 -2.67
C GLU A 162 -16.18 26.21 -2.80
N ASN A 163 -17.51 26.35 -2.87
CA ASN A 163 -18.19 27.65 -2.86
C ASN A 163 -17.96 28.39 -1.55
N ARG A 164 -18.11 27.69 -0.42
CA ARG A 164 -17.85 28.27 0.90
C ARG A 164 -16.39 28.67 1.10
N LEU A 165 -15.45 27.85 0.62
CA LEU A 165 -14.02 28.17 0.64
C LEU A 165 -13.68 29.40 -0.22
N ARG A 166 -14.37 29.59 -1.35
CA ARG A 166 -14.21 30.75 -2.23
C ARG A 166 -14.73 32.04 -1.58
N GLU A 167 -15.76 31.95 -0.74
CA GLU A 167 -16.32 33.09 0.00
C GLU A 167 -15.46 33.49 1.22
N LEU A 168 -14.96 32.51 1.98
CA LEU A 168 -14.23 32.77 3.22
C LEU A 168 -12.76 33.17 3.02
N LYS A 169 -12.10 32.69 1.97
CA LYS A 169 -10.71 33.08 1.64
C LYS A 169 -10.48 34.59 1.53
N PRO A 170 -11.27 35.36 0.74
CA PRO A 170 -11.09 36.81 0.67
C PRO A 170 -11.41 37.51 1.99
N GLN A 171 -12.33 36.98 2.81
CA GLN A 171 -12.63 37.53 4.14
C GLN A 171 -11.46 37.34 5.11
N TYR A 172 -10.78 36.20 5.04
CA TYR A 172 -9.56 35.94 5.81
C TYR A 172 -8.41 36.86 5.41
N GLU A 173 -8.16 37.03 4.11
CA GLU A 173 -7.12 37.96 3.62
C GLU A 173 -7.45 39.42 3.97
N ALA A 174 -8.73 39.82 3.91
CA ALA A 174 -9.16 41.15 4.35
C ALA A 174 -8.97 41.37 5.86
N ALA A 175 -9.35 40.38 6.69
CA ALA A 175 -9.10 40.42 8.14
C ALA A 175 -7.60 40.43 8.48
N LYS A 176 -6.78 39.73 7.70
CA LYS A 176 -5.32 39.72 7.82
C LYS A 176 -4.71 41.06 7.46
N ALA A 177 -5.19 41.68 6.38
CA ALA A 177 -4.76 43.01 5.96
C ALA A 177 -5.21 44.12 6.93
N ALA A 178 -6.38 43.96 7.56
CA ALA A 178 -6.91 44.87 8.57
C ALA A 178 -6.30 44.66 9.96
N GLY A 179 -5.62 43.54 10.20
CA GLY A 179 -5.07 43.18 11.52
C GLY A 179 -6.13 42.76 12.55
N ASP A 180 -7.32 42.39 12.11
CA ASP A 180 -8.45 42.02 12.96
C ASP A 180 -8.28 40.61 13.54
N ALA A 181 -7.52 40.52 14.64
CA ALA A 181 -7.21 39.26 15.33
C ALA A 181 -8.46 38.45 15.70
N ALA A 182 -9.52 39.10 16.17
CA ALA A 182 -10.78 38.46 16.53
C ALA A 182 -11.45 37.75 15.33
N MET A 183 -11.37 38.36 14.15
CA MET A 183 -11.98 37.79 12.94
C MET A 183 -11.10 36.68 12.34
N LEU A 184 -9.77 36.80 12.49
CA LEU A 184 -8.83 35.73 12.15
C LEU A 184 -8.96 34.51 13.07
N ASP A 185 -9.20 34.70 14.37
CA ASP A 185 -9.48 33.62 15.32
C ASP A 185 -10.77 32.88 14.95
N ALA A 186 -11.80 33.59 14.46
CA ALA A 186 -13.05 32.98 14.02
C ALA A 186 -12.94 32.24 12.68
N LEU A 187 -12.23 32.81 11.69
CA LEU A 187 -12.15 32.26 10.32
C LEU A 187 -11.17 31.09 10.18
N ARG A 188 -10.10 31.04 10.99
CA ARG A 188 -9.09 29.95 10.97
C ARG A 188 -9.69 28.54 11.15
N PRO A 189 -10.51 28.26 12.18
CA PRO A 189 -11.08 26.93 12.37
C PRO A 189 -12.08 26.56 11.26
N GLU A 190 -12.88 27.51 10.78
CA GLU A 190 -13.87 27.25 9.71
C GLU A 190 -13.18 26.89 8.38
N LEU A 191 -12.14 27.63 7.99
CA LEU A 191 -11.35 27.32 6.79
C LEU A 191 -10.64 25.97 6.89
N ARG A 192 -10.11 25.63 8.07
CA ARG A 192 -9.45 24.33 8.29
C ARG A 192 -10.43 23.17 8.15
N ALA A 193 -11.61 23.27 8.76
CA ALA A 193 -12.66 22.27 8.65
C ALA A 193 -13.11 22.06 7.19
N LEU A 194 -13.33 23.14 6.44
CA LEU A 194 -13.71 23.06 5.02
C LEU A 194 -12.59 22.49 4.14
N MET A 195 -11.32 22.75 4.46
CA MET A 195 -10.19 22.15 3.73
C MET A 195 -10.07 20.64 4.00
N GLU A 196 -10.30 20.21 5.24
CA GLU A 196 -10.32 18.79 5.61
C GLU A 196 -11.49 18.06 4.92
N GLU A 197 -12.68 18.66 4.91
CA GLU A 197 -13.85 18.10 4.22
C GLU A 197 -13.64 18.04 2.70
N ARG A 198 -13.07 19.08 2.09
CA ARG A 198 -12.70 19.09 0.67
C ARG A 198 -11.71 17.96 0.35
N ARG A 199 -10.73 17.75 1.22
CA ARG A 199 -9.70 16.71 1.06
C ARG A 199 -10.33 15.31 1.14
N ALA A 200 -11.22 15.09 2.11
CA ALA A 200 -11.95 13.84 2.27
C ALA A 200 -12.84 13.53 1.05
N LEU A 201 -13.58 14.53 0.55
CA LEU A 201 -14.48 14.37 -0.60
C LEU A 201 -13.72 14.23 -1.93
N ARG A 202 -12.53 14.81 -2.05
CA ARG A 202 -11.65 14.60 -3.23
C ARG A 202 -10.93 13.26 -3.23
N GLY A 203 -11.16 12.39 -2.24
CA GLY A 203 -10.56 11.06 -2.17
C GLY A 203 -9.03 11.09 -2.01
N THR A 204 -8.46 12.19 -1.53
CA THR A 204 -7.04 12.25 -1.17
C THR A 204 -6.93 11.69 0.25
N PRO A 205 -6.34 10.50 0.45
CA PRO A 205 -6.38 9.84 1.75
C PRO A 205 -5.76 10.72 2.85
N PRO A 206 -6.28 10.63 4.09
CA PRO A 206 -5.64 11.24 5.23
C PRO A 206 -4.29 10.55 5.41
N VAL A 207 -3.20 11.33 5.38
CA VAL A 207 -1.99 10.88 6.06
C VAL A 207 -2.39 10.83 7.53
N ALA A 208 -2.29 9.63 8.13
CA ALA A 208 -2.85 9.29 9.42
C ALA A 208 -2.56 10.35 10.50
N ALA A 209 -3.60 10.75 11.22
CA ALA A 209 -3.50 11.62 12.39
C ALA A 209 -3.07 10.80 13.63
N PRO A 210 -2.07 11.24 14.42
CA PRO A 210 -1.93 10.84 15.80
C PRO A 210 -2.79 11.74 16.71
N VAL A 211 -3.31 11.08 17.75
CA VAL A 211 -4.24 11.52 18.81
C VAL A 211 -3.76 12.74 19.62
N ALA A 212 -4.74 13.55 20.04
CA ALA A 212 -4.60 14.82 20.72
C ALA A 212 -4.20 14.76 22.21
N ALA A 213 -3.32 15.67 22.64
CA ALA A 213 -3.33 16.36 23.96
C ALA A 213 -2.39 17.60 23.90
N PRO A 214 -2.62 18.67 24.69
CA PRO A 214 -2.60 20.03 24.19
C PRO A 214 -1.42 20.87 24.68
N VAL A 215 -0.62 21.46 23.78
CA VAL A 215 0.06 22.75 24.03
C VAL A 215 0.33 23.40 22.67
N ALA A 216 0.12 24.71 22.61
CA ALA A 216 0.42 25.58 21.48
C ALA A 216 1.72 25.23 20.75
N ALA A 217 1.67 24.92 19.45
CA ALA A 217 2.75 25.16 18.49
C ALA A 217 2.32 24.78 17.07
N GLN A 218 2.35 25.77 16.19
CA GLN A 218 2.84 25.73 14.81
C GLN A 218 2.57 24.47 13.96
N VAL A 219 1.71 24.67 12.95
CA VAL A 219 1.81 24.17 11.56
C VAL A 219 2.82 23.02 11.34
N ALA A 220 2.37 21.78 11.55
CA ALA A 220 3.07 20.58 11.06
C ALA A 220 2.79 20.43 9.55
N GLU A 221 3.58 21.15 8.76
CA GLU A 221 3.87 20.82 7.38
C GLU A 221 4.48 19.41 7.37
N SER A 222 3.86 18.44 6.68
CA SER A 222 4.52 17.20 6.30
C SER A 222 5.52 17.51 5.17
N VAL A 223 6.55 18.28 5.50
CA VAL A 223 7.75 18.49 4.71
C VAL A 223 8.69 17.38 5.17
N VAL A 224 9.16 16.55 4.23
CA VAL A 224 10.36 15.74 4.44
C VAL A 224 11.36 16.67 5.11
N ASP A 225 11.74 16.42 6.37
CA ASP A 225 12.46 17.38 7.20
C ASP A 225 13.75 17.82 6.48
N GLU A 226 13.66 18.92 5.73
CA GLU A 226 14.72 19.41 4.83
C GLU A 226 16.00 19.67 5.64
N PHE A 227 15.82 19.95 6.94
CA PHE A 227 16.88 20.08 7.92
C PHE A 227 17.64 18.76 8.18
N SER A 228 16.97 17.61 8.24
CA SER A 228 17.65 16.31 8.39
C SER A 228 18.50 15.98 7.17
N SER A 229 18.00 16.28 5.97
CA SER A 229 18.78 16.16 4.73
C SER A 229 19.95 17.14 4.71
N PHE A 230 19.76 18.37 5.20
CA PHE A 230 20.82 19.36 5.36
C PHE A 230 21.92 18.90 6.34
N VAL A 231 21.56 18.37 7.51
CA VAL A 231 22.52 17.83 8.48
C VAL A 231 23.35 16.71 7.86
N ASN A 232 22.75 15.82 7.07
CA ASN A 232 23.51 14.78 6.35
C ASN A 232 24.46 15.36 5.29
N ILE A 233 24.06 16.42 4.58
CA ILE A 233 24.94 17.10 3.61
C ILE A 233 26.12 17.74 4.34
N VAL A 234 25.84 18.42 5.45
CA VAL A 234 26.86 19.07 6.29
C VAL A 234 27.83 18.01 6.85
N ASP A 235 27.34 16.89 7.36
CA ASP A 235 28.20 15.81 7.88
C ASP A 235 29.14 15.24 6.80
N ASN A 236 28.62 15.02 5.59
CA ASN A 236 29.45 14.58 4.46
C ASN A 236 30.45 15.67 4.01
N LEU A 237 30.04 16.94 4.02
CA LEU A 237 30.89 18.06 3.62
C LEU A 237 32.03 18.26 4.63
N LEU A 238 31.71 18.34 5.92
CA LEU A 238 32.68 18.51 6.99
C LEU A 238 33.59 17.29 7.11
N GLY A 239 33.08 16.08 6.87
CA GLY A 239 33.85 14.84 6.93
C GLY A 239 34.82 14.60 5.77
N THR A 240 34.67 15.32 4.64
CA THR A 240 35.49 15.08 3.44
C THR A 240 36.30 16.29 2.97
N ALA A 241 35.85 17.51 3.28
CA ALA A 241 36.40 18.74 2.71
C ALA A 241 37.16 19.63 3.71
N LEU A 242 37.10 19.35 5.02
CA LEU A 242 37.84 20.12 6.03
C LEU A 242 39.27 19.58 6.27
N PRO A 243 40.28 20.46 6.38
CA PRO A 243 41.61 20.11 6.87
C PRO A 243 41.62 19.52 8.28
N GLU A 244 42.54 18.60 8.59
CA GLU A 244 42.65 17.99 9.93
C GLU A 244 42.86 19.03 11.04
N ASP A 245 43.56 20.14 10.75
CA ASP A 245 43.83 21.20 11.71
C ASP A 245 42.55 21.95 12.13
N THR A 246 41.63 22.21 11.19
CA THR A 246 40.36 22.88 11.48
C THR A 246 39.37 21.93 12.16
N VAL A 247 39.36 20.64 11.77
CA VAL A 247 38.57 19.61 12.47
C VAL A 247 39.02 19.48 13.93
N ASN A 248 40.33 19.43 14.20
CA ASN A 248 40.85 19.33 15.56
C ASN A 248 40.53 20.59 16.39
N ALA A 249 40.58 21.78 15.80
CA ALA A 249 40.16 23.02 16.44
C ALA A 249 38.65 23.02 16.76
N PHE A 250 37.83 22.52 15.84
CA PHE A 250 36.38 22.39 16.01
C PHE A 250 36.01 21.37 17.08
N LEU A 251 36.64 20.18 17.10
CA LEU A 251 36.42 19.17 18.13
C LEU A 251 36.76 19.65 19.55
N ALA A 252 37.69 20.60 19.66
CA ALA A 252 38.05 21.24 20.93
C ALA A 252 37.11 22.41 21.29
N SER A 253 36.25 22.84 20.37
CA SER A 253 35.34 23.98 20.54
C SER A 253 34.06 23.57 21.27
N PRO A 254 33.41 24.50 22.00
CA PRO A 254 32.12 24.24 22.63
C PRO A 254 30.98 24.05 21.61
N GLU A 255 31.20 24.38 20.35
CA GLU A 255 30.22 24.25 19.26
C GLU A 255 30.06 22.80 18.82
N PHE A 256 31.10 21.97 19.01
CA PHE A 256 31.02 20.53 18.77
C PHE A 256 29.91 19.85 19.59
N ALA A 257 29.65 20.32 20.82
CA ALA A 257 28.56 19.78 21.64
C ALA A 257 27.17 20.07 21.03
N LEU A 258 27.04 21.20 20.33
CA LEU A 258 25.82 21.55 19.59
C LEU A 258 25.72 20.72 18.30
N TYR A 259 26.84 20.52 17.61
CA TYR A 259 26.94 19.63 16.45
C TYR A 259 26.56 18.19 16.78
N GLU A 260 27.09 17.61 17.86
CA GLU A 260 26.76 16.24 18.27
C GLU A 260 25.28 16.11 18.64
N ARG A 261 24.73 17.08 19.38
CA ARG A 261 23.33 17.09 19.81
C ARG A 261 22.35 17.17 18.63
N VAL A 262 22.62 18.06 17.68
CA VAL A 262 21.74 18.30 16.52
C VAL A 262 22.00 17.27 15.42
N GLY A 263 23.25 16.84 15.25
CA GLY A 263 23.68 15.84 14.27
C GLY A 263 23.15 14.44 14.56
N THR A 264 23.12 14.03 15.83
CA THR A 264 22.58 12.71 16.23
C THR A 264 21.06 12.64 16.16
N ASN A 265 20.36 13.77 16.29
CA ASN A 265 18.89 13.79 16.26
C ASN A 265 18.34 15.09 15.63
N PRO A 266 18.45 15.26 14.30
CA PRO A 266 18.03 16.48 13.61
C PRO A 266 16.52 16.73 13.68
N THR A 267 15.72 15.67 13.82
CA THR A 267 14.25 15.75 13.91
C THR A 267 13.78 16.22 15.29
N ALA A 268 14.57 16.02 16.34
CA ALA A 268 14.26 16.47 17.70
C ALA A 268 14.79 17.89 18.01
N ALA A 269 15.64 18.45 17.14
CA ALA A 269 16.21 19.79 17.34
C ALA A 269 15.14 20.88 17.17
N GLY A 270 15.01 21.75 18.17
CA GLY A 270 14.11 22.90 18.14
C GLY A 270 14.58 23.99 17.16
N HIS A 271 13.71 24.96 16.88
CA HIS A 271 14.03 26.05 15.93
C HIS A 271 15.31 26.81 16.31
N ASP A 272 15.47 27.17 17.59
CA ASP A 272 16.65 27.90 18.08
C ASP A 272 17.95 27.09 17.91
N ASP A 273 17.89 25.77 18.13
CA ASP A 273 19.03 24.86 17.91
C ASP A 273 19.38 24.75 16.42
N ARG A 274 18.37 24.75 15.54
CA ARG A 274 18.57 24.70 14.07
C ARG A 274 19.23 25.97 13.53
N VAL A 275 18.84 27.14 14.06
CA VAL A 275 19.47 28.44 13.74
C VAL A 275 20.91 28.49 14.25
N ALA A 276 21.16 28.08 15.50
CA ALA A 276 22.50 28.03 16.07
C ALA A 276 23.41 27.05 15.31
N PHE A 277 22.88 25.90 14.89
CA PHE A 277 23.60 24.92 14.09
C PHE A 277 23.94 25.48 12.70
N PHE A 278 22.99 26.17 12.04
CA PHE A 278 23.24 26.79 10.76
C PHE A 278 24.36 27.86 10.84
N ALA A 279 24.31 28.75 11.83
CA ALA A 279 25.33 29.78 12.02
C ALA A 279 26.73 29.20 12.30
N MET A 280 26.81 28.11 13.07
CA MET A 280 28.06 27.37 13.29
C MET A 280 28.60 26.77 11.99
N VAL A 281 27.73 26.14 11.21
CA VAL A 281 28.10 25.52 9.93
C VAL A 281 28.55 26.57 8.91
N ASP A 282 27.85 27.70 8.82
CA ASP A 282 28.20 28.81 7.92
C ASP A 282 29.60 29.39 8.24
N GLY A 283 29.94 29.53 9.52
CA GLY A 283 31.31 29.91 9.93
C GLY A 283 32.37 28.87 9.55
N LEU A 284 32.07 27.58 9.71
CA LEU A 284 32.97 26.49 9.28
C LEU A 284 33.15 26.44 7.77
N LEU A 285 32.12 26.79 7.00
CA LEU A 285 32.17 26.91 5.54
C LEU A 285 33.04 28.09 5.08
N GLU A 286 33.08 29.18 5.85
CA GLU A 286 33.96 30.34 5.59
C GLU A 286 35.44 30.00 5.77
N ASP A 287 35.76 29.08 6.70
CA ASP A 287 37.12 28.61 6.97
C ASP A 287 37.61 27.49 6.01
N MET A 288 36.79 27.08 5.04
CA MET A 288 37.18 26.07 4.05
C MET A 288 38.09 26.62 2.94
N PRO A 289 38.95 25.79 2.33
CA PRO A 289 39.73 26.22 1.17
C PRO A 289 38.83 26.55 -0.03
N ASP A 290 39.19 27.60 -0.78
CA ASP A 290 38.43 28.11 -1.95
C ASP A 290 38.07 27.01 -2.97
N GLU A 291 38.94 26.01 -3.14
CA GLU A 291 38.71 24.87 -4.04
C GLU A 291 37.54 24.00 -3.57
N ALA A 292 37.40 23.76 -2.26
CA ALA A 292 36.30 23.01 -1.67
C ALA A 292 34.98 23.80 -1.69
N ILE A 293 35.04 25.11 -1.42
CA ILE A 293 33.90 26.01 -1.53
C ILE A 293 33.37 26.04 -2.97
N THR A 294 34.26 26.16 -3.95
CA THR A 294 33.87 26.18 -5.38
C THR A 294 33.26 24.85 -5.82
N ALA A 295 33.80 23.72 -5.34
CA ALA A 295 33.23 22.40 -5.60
C ALA A 295 31.85 22.23 -4.97
N PHE A 296 31.65 22.73 -3.75
CA PHE A 296 30.36 22.71 -3.06
C PHE A 296 29.32 23.61 -3.74
N LEU A 297 29.69 24.83 -4.14
CA LEU A 297 28.79 25.75 -4.87
C LEU A 297 28.34 25.20 -6.22
N ALA A 298 29.17 24.35 -6.86
CA ALA A 298 28.82 23.67 -8.11
C ALA A 298 27.93 22.43 -7.90
N SER A 299 27.75 21.99 -6.65
CA SER A 299 27.06 20.76 -6.29
C SER A 299 25.54 20.97 -6.17
N PRO A 300 24.70 19.96 -6.51
CA PRO A 300 23.26 20.01 -6.26
C PRO A 300 22.88 20.25 -4.79
N GLU A 301 23.75 19.87 -3.86
CA GLU A 301 23.60 19.97 -2.41
C GLU A 301 23.53 21.42 -1.93
N PHE A 302 24.19 22.34 -2.64
CA PHE A 302 24.14 23.78 -2.34
C PHE A 302 22.72 24.36 -2.46
N GLN A 303 21.86 23.82 -3.33
CA GLN A 303 20.48 24.29 -3.44
C GLN A 303 19.67 24.03 -2.17
N LEU A 304 19.95 22.93 -1.47
CA LEU A 304 19.33 22.63 -0.20
C LEU A 304 19.91 23.52 0.90
N TYR A 305 21.23 23.72 0.91
CA TYR A 305 21.91 24.66 1.80
C TYR A 305 21.32 26.06 1.71
N SER A 306 21.19 26.61 0.51
CA SER A 306 20.63 27.95 0.27
C SER A 306 19.19 28.07 0.75
N ARG A 307 18.34 27.05 0.50
CA ARG A 307 16.93 27.07 0.92
C ARG A 307 16.79 27.01 2.44
N VAL A 308 17.63 26.21 3.10
CA VAL A 308 17.67 26.10 4.55
C VAL A 308 18.24 27.40 5.15
N GLY A 309 19.28 27.98 4.54
CA GLY A 309 19.82 29.27 4.92
C GLY A 309 18.80 30.41 4.84
N GLU A 310 18.00 30.50 3.78
CA GLU A 310 16.91 31.49 3.69
C GLU A 310 15.87 31.37 4.81
N ARG A 311 15.76 30.19 5.44
CA ARG A 311 14.78 29.89 6.49
C ARG A 311 15.34 30.08 7.90
N TYR A 312 16.66 29.98 8.07
CA TYR A 312 17.34 29.95 9.36
C TYR A 312 18.48 30.99 9.49
N SER A 313 18.67 31.87 8.50
CA SER A 313 19.56 33.04 8.51
C SER A 313 19.02 34.20 9.33
#